data_AF-A0A1T5CCL9-F1
#
_entry.id   AF-A0A1T5CCL9-F1
#
_cell.length_a   1.000
_cell.length_b   1.000
_cell.length_c   1.000
_cell.angle_alpha   90.00
_cell.angle_beta   90.00
_cell.angle_gamma   90.00
#
_symmetry.space_group_name_H-M   'P 1'
#
loop_
_entity.id
_entity.type
_entity.pdbx_description
1 polymer ?
#
loop_
_entity_poly.entity_id
_entity_poly.type
_entity_poly.pdbx_seq_one_letter_code
_entity_poly.pdbx_strand_id
1 'polypeptide(L)'
;MRKVANIGDKVAVQMGSGKTRFPDGIIESISLSEVKNVSRQGLTSQIRDYLQFSRDNNLRFDLYTNDDTKISGPLQAIIDAGDINHVRLPMN
;
A
#
# COMPACT_ATOMS: atom_id res chain seq x y z
N MET A 1 19.29 8.91 1.14
CA MET A 1 17.99 8.36 0.73
C MET A 1 18.02 6.84 0.83
N ARG A 2 17.33 6.27 1.82
CA ARG A 2 17.15 4.82 1.86
C ARG A 2 16.17 4.48 0.75
N LYS A 3 16.67 3.88 -0.34
CA LYS A 3 15.83 3.40 -1.46
C LYS A 3 14.77 2.49 -0.85
N VAL A 4 13.48 2.80 -1.08
CA VAL A 4 12.44 1.76 -0.97
C VAL A 4 12.98 0.58 -1.78
N ALA A 5 12.92 -0.63 -1.23
CA ALA A 5 13.40 -1.83 -1.93
C ALA A 5 12.75 -1.93 -3.34
N ASN A 6 13.22 -2.83 -4.21
CA ASN A 6 12.56 -3.02 -5.50
C ASN A 6 11.06 -3.28 -5.26
N ILE A 7 10.20 -2.32 -5.63
CA ILE A 7 8.74 -2.39 -5.52
C ILE A 7 8.08 -2.82 -6.83
N GLY A 8 8.88 -3.11 -7.85
CA GLY A 8 8.43 -3.51 -9.17
C GLY A 8 7.96 -2.35 -10.04
N ASP A 9 7.12 -2.66 -11.02
CA ASP A 9 6.74 -1.75 -12.10
C ASP A 9 5.53 -0.88 -11.75
N LYS A 10 5.54 0.37 -12.20
CA LYS A 10 4.36 1.26 -12.12
C LYS A 10 3.39 0.93 -13.25
N VAL A 11 2.44 0.04 -12.99
CA VAL A 11 1.43 -0.37 -13.96
C VAL A 11 0.04 0.13 -13.59
N ALA A 12 -0.82 0.32 -14.59
CA ALA A 12 -2.24 0.61 -14.37
C ALA A 12 -2.97 -0.66 -13.92
N VAL A 13 -3.74 -0.56 -12.85
CA VAL A 13 -4.58 -1.66 -12.34
C VAL A 13 -6.05 -1.25 -12.40
N GLN A 14 -6.89 -2.15 -12.91
CA GLN A 14 -8.34 -1.99 -12.89
C GLN A 14 -8.88 -2.56 -11.58
N MET A 15 -9.58 -1.71 -10.82
CA MET A 15 -10.27 -2.12 -9.61
C MET A 15 -11.62 -2.76 -9.99
N GLY A 16 -12.11 -3.69 -9.15
CA GLY A 16 -13.44 -4.29 -9.33
C GLY A 16 -14.60 -3.26 -9.35
N SER A 17 -14.36 -2.04 -8.87
CA SER A 17 -15.30 -0.90 -8.96
C SER A 17 -15.31 -0.18 -10.32
N GLY A 18 -14.54 -0.64 -11.31
CA GLY A 18 -14.38 0.00 -12.62
C GLY A 18 -13.43 1.20 -12.62
N LYS A 19 -12.76 1.48 -11.49
CA LYS A 19 -11.80 2.58 -11.37
C LYS A 19 -10.41 2.12 -11.76
N THR A 20 -9.72 2.90 -12.57
CA THR A 20 -8.28 2.73 -12.80
C THR A 20 -7.48 3.35 -11.67
N ARG A 21 -6.45 2.65 -11.20
CA ARG A 21 -5.49 3.11 -10.21
C ARG A 21 -4.06 2.84 -10.69
N PHE A 22 -3.11 3.54 -10.11
CA PHE A 22 -1.69 3.46 -10.44
C PHE A 22 -0.92 3.32 -9.12
N PRO A 23 -0.66 2.09 -8.64
CA PRO A 23 0.20 1.86 -7.49
C PRO A 23 1.62 2.31 -7.80
N ASP A 24 2.39 2.56 -6.74
CA ASP A 24 3.80 2.91 -6.88
C ASP A 24 4.66 1.75 -7.36
N GLY A 25 4.21 0.51 -7.21
CA GLY A 25 4.87 -0.64 -7.81
C GLY A 25 4.02 -1.91 -7.73
N ILE A 26 4.23 -2.79 -8.70
CA ILE A 26 3.73 -4.15 -8.69
C ILE A 26 4.86 -5.10 -9.02
N ILE A 27 4.97 -6.17 -8.25
CA ILE A 27 5.75 -7.34 -8.61
C ILE A 27 4.74 -8.45 -8.87
N GLU A 28 4.67 -8.92 -10.11
CA GLU A 28 3.71 -9.93 -10.54
C GLU A 28 3.73 -11.15 -9.61
N SER A 29 2.54 -11.59 -9.20
CA SER A 29 2.33 -12.71 -8.28
C SER A 29 3.02 -12.59 -6.90
N ILE A 30 3.58 -11.43 -6.55
CA ILE A 30 4.32 -11.21 -5.30
C ILE A 30 3.67 -10.11 -4.47
N SER A 31 3.64 -8.87 -4.99
CA SER A 31 3.12 -7.75 -4.21
C SER A 31 2.60 -6.59 -5.03
N LEU A 32 1.70 -5.83 -4.42
CA LEU A 32 1.34 -4.47 -4.79
C LEU A 32 1.91 -3.54 -3.71
N SER A 33 2.60 -2.49 -4.12
CA SER A 33 3.27 -1.55 -3.22
C SER A 33 2.75 -0.13 -3.39
N GLU A 34 2.53 0.58 -2.28
CA GLU A 34 2.15 1.99 -2.25
C GLU A 34 3.02 2.77 -1.26
N VAL A 35 3.53 3.93 -1.66
CA VAL A 35 4.41 4.78 -0.83
C VAL A 35 3.68 6.06 -0.42
N LYS A 36 3.66 6.36 0.87
CA LYS A 36 3.01 7.56 1.42
C LYS A 36 3.98 8.39 2.27
N ASN A 37 4.32 9.56 1.77
CA ASN A 37 5.04 10.58 2.55
C ASN A 37 4.05 11.64 3.08
N VAL A 38 3.29 11.27 4.11
CA VAL A 38 2.29 12.14 4.73
C VAL A 38 2.39 12.08 6.25
N SER A 39 2.01 13.15 6.95
CA SER A 39 2.02 13.18 8.41
C SER A 39 0.94 12.31 9.06
N ARG A 40 -0.16 12.03 8.33
CA ARG A 40 -1.23 11.12 8.76
C ARG A 40 -1.79 10.33 7.61
N GLN A 41 -1.89 9.01 7.76
CA GLN A 41 -2.51 8.10 6.79
C GLN A 41 -3.74 7.44 7.41
N GLY A 42 -4.85 7.47 6.66
CA GLY A 42 -6.11 6.85 7.04
C GLY A 42 -6.48 5.65 6.18
N LEU A 43 -7.54 4.94 6.57
CA LEU A 43 -8.17 3.94 5.71
C LEU A 43 -8.97 4.63 4.60
N THR A 44 -8.28 5.07 3.55
CA THR A 44 -8.90 5.75 2.41
C THR A 44 -9.56 4.75 1.46
N SER A 45 -10.36 5.24 0.51
CA SER A 45 -10.88 4.40 -0.57
C SER A 45 -9.77 3.74 -1.38
N GLN A 46 -8.70 4.47 -1.70
CA GLN A 46 -7.54 3.92 -2.42
C GLN A 46 -6.88 2.75 -1.66
N ILE A 47 -6.67 2.88 -0.34
CA ILE A 47 -6.08 1.79 0.46
C ILE A 47 -6.99 0.55 0.47
N ARG A 48 -8.31 0.75 0.57
CA ARG A 48 -9.27 -0.36 0.45
C ARG A 48 -9.27 -1.00 -0.93
N ASP A 49 -9.23 -0.18 -1.98
CA ASP A 49 -9.16 -0.62 -3.37
C ASP A 49 -7.93 -1.52 -3.58
N TYR A 50 -6.76 -1.10 -3.11
CA TYR A 50 -5.51 -1.89 -3.23
C TYR A 50 -5.48 -3.14 -2.36
N LEU A 51 -6.02 -3.08 -1.14
CA LEU A 51 -6.15 -4.27 -0.30
C LEU A 51 -7.05 -5.31 -0.99
N GLN A 52 -8.19 -4.89 -1.52
CA GLN A 52 -9.11 -5.78 -2.23
C GLN A 52 -8.45 -6.37 -3.47
N PHE A 53 -7.83 -5.54 -4.32
CA PHE A 53 -7.12 -6.00 -5.50
C PHE A 53 -6.03 -7.01 -5.16
N SER A 54 -5.28 -6.76 -4.08
CA SER A 54 -4.21 -7.66 -3.65
C SER A 54 -4.77 -9.02 -3.21
N ARG A 55 -5.89 -9.04 -2.48
CA ARG A 55 -6.58 -10.29 -2.11
C ARG A 55 -7.09 -11.05 -3.33
N ASP A 56 -7.74 -10.35 -4.25
CA ASP A 56 -8.33 -10.98 -5.45
C ASP A 56 -7.26 -11.59 -6.37
N ASN A 57 -6.05 -11.04 -6.36
CA ASN A 57 -4.94 -11.48 -7.19
C ASN A 57 -3.86 -12.26 -6.42
N ASN A 58 -4.13 -12.65 -5.17
CA ASN A 58 -3.21 -13.36 -4.30
C ASN A 58 -1.82 -12.68 -4.17
N LEU A 59 -1.83 -11.35 -4.07
CA LEU A 59 -0.66 -10.50 -3.85
C LEU A 59 -0.59 -10.07 -2.38
N ARG A 60 0.62 -9.83 -1.89
CA ARG A 60 0.81 -9.10 -0.63
C ARG A 60 0.63 -7.60 -0.87
N PHE A 61 -0.10 -6.91 -0.01
CA PHE A 61 -0.18 -5.46 -0.05
C PHE A 61 0.88 -4.84 0.87
N ASP A 62 1.87 -4.18 0.27
CA ASP A 62 2.94 -3.46 0.97
C ASP A 62 2.61 -1.96 1.04
N LEU A 63 2.35 -1.44 2.25
CA LEU A 63 2.16 -0.02 2.49
C LEU A 63 3.41 0.57 3.13
N TYR A 64 4.07 1.51 2.45
CA TYR A 64 5.23 2.20 2.98
C TYR A 64 4.82 3.59 3.48
N THR A 65 5.19 3.95 4.71
CA THR A 65 4.98 5.30 5.24
C THR A 65 6.26 5.89 5.82
N ASN A 66 6.28 7.20 6.08
CA ASN A 66 7.34 7.78 6.89
C ASN A 66 7.28 7.22 8.33
N ASP A 67 8.41 7.25 9.03
CA ASP A 67 8.55 6.77 10.41
C ASP A 67 7.61 7.55 11.35
N ASP A 68 7.43 8.85 11.12
CA ASP A 68 6.59 9.74 11.90
C ASP A 68 5.12 9.79 11.46
N THR A 69 4.74 9.07 10.39
CA THR A 69 3.36 9.05 9.89
C THR A 69 2.41 8.47 10.95
N LYS A 70 1.41 9.26 11.35
CA LYS A 70 0.33 8.84 12.25
C LYS A 70 -0.67 7.97 11.49
N ILE A 71 -0.95 6.77 12.00
CA ILE A 71 -1.91 5.85 11.41
C ILE A 71 -3.27 6.02 12.10
N SER A 72 -4.36 6.13 11.34
CA SER A 72 -5.70 6.16 11.92
C SER A 72 -6.05 4.82 12.56
N GLY A 73 -6.85 4.81 13.64
CA GLY A 73 -7.30 3.58 14.29
C GLY A 73 -7.88 2.51 13.34
N PRO A 74 -8.78 2.84 12.39
CA PRO A 74 -9.30 1.85 11.44
C PRO A 74 -8.24 1.24 10.52
N LEU A 75 -7.23 2.01 10.11
CA LEU A 75 -6.11 1.49 9.32
C LEU A 75 -5.19 0.63 10.18
N GLN A 76 -4.92 1.07 11.42
CA GLN A 76 -4.09 0.33 12.37
C GLN A 76 -4.67 -1.06 12.64
N ALA A 77 -5.99 -1.17 12.84
CA ALA A 77 -6.64 -2.45 13.08
C ALA A 77 -6.44 -3.46 11.92
N ILE A 78 -6.42 -2.99 10.67
CA ILE A 78 -6.19 -3.84 9.49
C ILE A 78 -4.72 -4.26 9.39
N ILE A 79 -3.79 -3.34 9.73
CA ILE A 79 -2.36 -3.65 9.82
C ILE A 79 -2.11 -4.70 10.92
N ASP A 80 -2.71 -4.51 12.10
CA ASP A 80 -2.57 -5.41 13.24
C ASP A 80 -3.18 -6.80 12.96
N ALA A 81 -4.22 -6.86 12.11
CA ALA A 81 -4.80 -8.12 11.62
C ALA A 81 -3.89 -8.86 10.61
N GLY A 82 -2.80 -8.24 10.15
CA GLY A 82 -1.88 -8.82 9.16
C GLY A 82 -2.36 -8.71 7.71
N ASP A 83 -3.44 -7.97 7.47
CA ASP A 83 -4.00 -7.78 6.12
C ASP A 83 -3.15 -6.86 5.24
N ILE A 84 -2.37 -5.97 5.87
CA ILE A 84 -1.46 -5.04 5.20
C ILE A 84 -0.08 -5.22 5.80
N ASN A 85 0.92 -5.45 4.94
CA ASN A 85 2.31 -5.37 5.35
C ASN A 85 2.74 -3.90 5.43
N HIS A 86 2.71 -3.33 6.63
CA HIS A 86 3.08 -1.93 6.85
C HIS A 86 4.57 -1.80 7.17
N VAL A 87 5.28 -1.07 6.33
CA VAL A 87 6.72 -0.79 6.50
C VAL A 87 6.94 0.70 6.71
N ARG A 88 7.63 1.04 7.79
CA ARG A 88 8.05 2.42 8.07
C ARG A 88 9.47 2.64 7.55
N LEU A 89 9.68 3.76 6.85
CA LEU A 89 10.96 4.15 6.31
C LEU A 89 11.21 5.64 6.59
N PRO A 90 12.44 6.05 6.93
CA PRO A 90 12.80 7.46 7.00
C PRO A 90 12.86 8.02 5.57
N MET A 91 11.88 8.85 5.20
CA MET A 91 11.71 9.40 3.84
C MET A 91 12.18 10.86 3.70
N ASN A 92 13.05 11.31 4.61
CA ASN A 92 13.61 12.67 4.63
C ASN A 92 14.64 12.90 3.51
#